data_AF-K0ILB7-F1
#
_entry.id   AF-K0ILB7-F1
#
_cell.length_a   1.000
_cell.length_b   1.000
_cell.length_c   1.000
_cell.angle_alpha   90.00
_cell.angle_beta   90.00
_cell.angle_gamma   90.00
#
_symmetry.space_group_name_H-M   'P 1'
#
loop_
_entity.id
_entity.type
_entity.pdbx_description
1 polymer ?
#
loop_
_entity_poly.entity_id
_entity_poly.type
_entity_poly.pdbx_seq_one_letter_code
_entity_poly.pdbx_strand_id
1 'polypeptide(L)'
;MRQWHLEHMQKTILKYVKGLSADANSWERRNHKKYGNITNVCRQIEYDMRHGVTKEELLASFSKIHTHSSYRALRRDSDSMSRLLEIEEHFTTPKAVTPLW
;
A
#
# COMPACT_ATOMS: atom_id res chain seq x y z
N MET A 1 -5.56 7.78 18.78
CA MET A 1 -6.28 7.68 17.48
C MET A 1 -5.34 7.75 16.29
N ARG A 2 -4.54 8.81 16.08
CA ARG A 2 -3.56 8.89 14.96
C ARG A 2 -2.60 7.69 14.84
N GLN A 3 -1.99 7.26 15.94
CA GLN A 3 -1.06 6.12 15.95
C GLN A 3 -1.67 4.85 15.36
N TRP A 4 -2.96 4.62 15.64
CA TRP A 4 -3.70 3.50 15.08
C TRP A 4 -3.81 3.60 13.56
N HIS A 5 -4.09 4.79 13.00
CA HIS A 5 -4.13 5.01 11.56
C HIS A 5 -2.76 4.82 10.90
N LEU A 6 -1.67 5.24 11.56
CA LEU A 6 -0.32 5.02 11.05
C LEU A 6 0.00 3.51 10.94
N GLU A 7 -0.31 2.75 11.98
CA GLU A 7 -0.13 1.29 11.98
C GLU A 7 -1.05 0.59 10.99
N HIS A 8 -2.28 1.06 10.87
CA HIS A 8 -3.26 0.54 9.92
C HIS A 8 -2.80 0.76 8.47
N MET A 9 -2.34 1.97 8.14
CA MET A 9 -1.77 2.30 6.84
C MET A 9 -0.57 1.39 6.52
N GLN A 10 0.36 1.23 7.44
CA GLN A 10 1.53 0.36 7.26
C GLN A 10 1.12 -1.10 7.01
N LYS A 11 0.17 -1.62 7.78
CA LYS A 11 -0.37 -2.98 7.57
C LYS A 11 -1.05 -3.12 6.21
N THR A 12 -1.76 -2.09 5.77
CA THR A 12 -2.47 -2.06 4.48
C THR A 12 -1.47 -2.11 3.32
N ILE A 13 -0.42 -1.29 3.36
CA ILE A 13 0.68 -1.31 2.38
C ILE A 13 1.32 -2.71 2.33
N LEU A 14 1.74 -3.23 3.49
CA LEU A 14 2.42 -4.53 3.56
C LEU A 14 1.55 -5.69 3.09
N LYS A 15 0.24 -5.66 3.37
CA LYS A 15 -0.71 -6.68 2.91
C LYS A 15 -0.85 -6.67 1.39
N TYR A 16 -0.91 -5.49 0.79
CA TYR A 16 -1.00 -5.36 -0.66
C TYR A 16 0.30 -5.79 -1.35
N VAL A 17 1.44 -5.31 -0.85
CA VAL A 17 2.77 -5.66 -1.37
C VAL A 17 3.00 -7.17 -1.32
N LYS A 18 2.68 -7.84 -0.20
CA LYS A 18 2.77 -9.31 -0.08
C LYS A 18 1.89 -10.06 -1.08
N GLY A 19 0.79 -9.45 -1.54
CA GLY A 19 -0.17 -10.10 -2.40
C GLY A 19 -0.86 -11.30 -1.75
N LEU A 20 -1.45 -12.14 -2.59
CA LEU A 20 -2.12 -13.36 -2.19
C LEU A 20 -1.13 -14.53 -2.20
N SER A 21 -1.07 -15.31 -1.12
CA SER A 21 -0.24 -16.52 -1.07
C SER A 21 -0.68 -17.54 -2.11
N ALA A 22 0.27 -18.30 -2.67
CA ALA A 22 -0.02 -19.41 -3.58
C ALA A 22 -1.00 -20.43 -2.95
N ASP A 23 -0.77 -20.72 -1.66
CA ASP A 23 -1.53 -21.68 -0.86
C ASP A 23 -2.81 -21.09 -0.23
N ALA A 24 -3.24 -19.90 -0.66
CA ALA A 24 -4.38 -19.22 -0.06
C ALA A 24 -5.69 -20.03 -0.16
N ASN A 25 -6.49 -20.04 0.90
CA ASN A 25 -7.79 -20.71 0.87
C ASN A 25 -8.85 -19.90 0.10
N SER A 26 -9.96 -20.52 -0.27
CA SER A 26 -11.03 -19.88 -1.08
C SER A 26 -11.57 -18.57 -0.49
N TRP A 27 -11.61 -18.44 0.84
CA TRP A 27 -12.05 -17.22 1.51
C TRP A 27 -11.03 -16.10 1.36
N GLU A 28 -9.73 -16.40 1.50
CA GLU A 28 -8.63 -15.45 1.28
C GLU A 28 -8.61 -14.96 -0.16
N ARG A 29 -8.79 -15.86 -1.15
CA ARG A 29 -8.88 -15.47 -2.56
C ARG A 29 -10.05 -14.53 -2.81
N ARG A 30 -11.23 -14.82 -2.25
CA ARG A 30 -12.42 -13.96 -2.36
C ARG A 30 -12.21 -12.59 -1.72
N ASN A 31 -11.62 -12.55 -0.54
CA ASN A 31 -11.30 -11.30 0.16
C ASN A 31 -10.26 -10.47 -0.59
N HIS A 32 -9.22 -11.11 -1.12
CA HIS A 32 -8.21 -10.44 -1.93
C HIS A 32 -8.84 -9.83 -3.19
N LYS A 33 -9.72 -10.57 -3.89
CA LYS A 33 -10.46 -10.02 -5.04
C LYS A 33 -11.30 -8.79 -4.67
N LYS A 34 -11.95 -8.81 -3.49
CA LYS A 34 -12.84 -7.71 -3.06
C LYS A 34 -12.08 -6.48 -2.55
N TYR A 35 -11.02 -6.68 -1.77
CA TYR A 35 -10.36 -5.62 -1.00
C TYR A 35 -8.89 -5.38 -1.34
N GLY A 36 -8.27 -6.30 -2.08
CA GLY A 36 -6.84 -6.28 -2.41
C GLY A 36 -6.50 -5.59 -3.72
N ASN A 37 -7.45 -4.89 -4.36
CA ASN A 37 -7.14 -4.08 -5.54
C ASN A 37 -6.51 -2.73 -5.17
N ILE A 38 -5.74 -2.16 -6.09
CA ILE A 38 -5.02 -0.90 -5.89
C ILE A 38 -5.95 0.24 -5.46
N THR A 39 -7.10 0.39 -6.11
CA THR A 39 -8.05 1.48 -5.83
C THR A 39 -8.54 1.46 -4.39
N ASN A 40 -8.86 0.28 -3.85
CA ASN A 40 -9.31 0.12 -2.47
C ASN A 40 -8.17 0.33 -1.48
N VAL A 41 -6.95 -0.04 -1.84
CA VAL A 41 -5.75 0.21 -1.02
C VAL A 41 -5.43 1.69 -0.95
N CYS A 42 -5.41 2.39 -2.09
CA CYS A 42 -5.21 3.84 -2.13
C CYS A 42 -6.29 4.58 -1.33
N ARG A 43 -7.57 4.20 -1.45
CA ARG A 43 -8.65 4.79 -0.65
C ARG A 43 -8.46 4.59 0.87
N GLN A 44 -7.96 3.44 1.30
CA GLN A 44 -7.67 3.19 2.72
C GLN A 44 -6.52 4.07 3.22
N ILE A 45 -5.45 4.19 2.43
CA ILE A 45 -4.32 5.07 2.75
C ILE A 45 -4.78 6.54 2.79
N GLU A 46 -5.55 7.00 1.81
CA GLU A 46 -6.13 8.35 1.81
C GLU A 46 -7.03 8.60 3.03
N TYR A 47 -7.77 7.58 3.48
CA TYR A 47 -8.57 7.67 4.70
C TYR A 47 -7.68 7.84 5.94
N ASP A 48 -6.63 7.02 6.09
CA ASP A 48 -5.68 7.15 7.20
C ASP A 48 -4.98 8.52 7.18
N MET A 49 -4.65 9.04 5.99
CA MET A 49 -4.07 10.38 5.84
C MET A 49 -5.02 11.49 6.32
N ARG A 50 -6.33 11.39 5.98
CA ARG A 50 -7.35 12.33 6.47
C ARG A 50 -7.49 12.32 8.00
N HIS A 51 -7.07 11.24 8.66
CA HIS A 51 -7.12 11.10 10.13
C HIS A 51 -5.77 11.40 10.81
N GLY A 52 -4.86 12.06 10.10
CA GLY A 52 -3.64 12.65 10.66
C GLY A 52 -2.35 11.88 10.37
N VAL A 53 -2.38 10.88 9.48
CA VAL A 53 -1.14 10.31 8.94
C VAL A 53 -0.59 11.25 7.87
N THR A 54 0.68 11.62 7.98
CA THR A 54 1.28 12.58 7.05
C THR A 54 1.86 11.90 5.80
N LYS A 55 2.07 12.69 4.74
CA LYS A 55 2.70 12.19 3.52
C LYS A 55 4.14 11.74 3.79
N GLU A 56 4.85 12.39 4.70
CA GLU A 56 6.21 12.03 5.11
C GLU A 56 6.23 10.65 5.79
N GLU A 57 5.23 10.33 6.62
CA GLU A 57 5.11 9.02 7.26
C GLU A 57 4.81 7.90 6.25
N LEU A 58 4.01 8.22 5.23
CA LEU A 58 3.78 7.33 4.09
C LEU A 58 5.08 7.06 3.31
N LEU A 59 5.80 8.12 2.93
CA LEU A 59 7.09 8.01 2.23
C LEU A 59 8.16 7.30 3.07
N ALA A 60 8.18 7.51 4.39
CA ALA A 60 9.05 6.79 5.31
C ALA A 60 8.71 5.30 5.35
N SER A 61 7.42 4.94 5.25
CA SER A 61 6.98 3.55 5.19
C SER A 61 7.48 2.85 3.92
N PHE A 62 7.37 3.50 2.77
CA PHE A 62 7.93 3.02 1.50
C PHE A 62 9.46 2.88 1.57
N SER A 63 10.15 3.93 2.02
CA SER A 63 11.60 3.92 2.20
C SER A 63 12.07 2.78 3.10
N LYS A 64 11.31 2.49 4.16
CA LYS A 64 11.60 1.37 5.06
C LYS A 64 11.49 0.03 4.35
N ILE A 65 10.51 -0.18 3.46
CA ILE A 65 10.39 -1.41 2.67
C ILE A 65 11.58 -1.57 1.71
N HIS A 66 12.03 -0.47 1.10
CA HIS A 66 13.18 -0.45 0.19
C HIS A 66 14.53 -0.69 0.86
N THR A 67 14.69 -0.32 2.13
CA THR A 67 16.02 -0.28 2.79
C THR A 67 16.16 -1.32 3.89
N HIS A 68 15.13 -1.52 4.71
CA HIS A 68 15.24 -2.27 5.94
C HIS A 68 15.42 -3.78 5.69
N SER A 69 16.33 -4.41 6.44
CA SER A 69 16.72 -5.82 6.26
C SER A 69 15.55 -6.79 6.47
N SER A 70 14.59 -6.46 7.33
CA SER A 70 13.38 -7.27 7.57
C SER A 70 12.53 -7.52 6.32
N TYR A 71 12.63 -6.65 5.30
CA TYR A 71 11.88 -6.76 4.06
C TYR A 71 12.71 -7.34 2.91
N ARG A 72 13.88 -7.93 3.20
CA ARG A 72 14.75 -8.53 2.18
C ARG A 72 14.04 -9.61 1.35
N ALA A 73 13.14 -10.38 1.95
CA ALA A 73 12.36 -11.38 1.22
C ALA A 73 11.39 -10.73 0.22
N LEU A 74 10.69 -9.66 0.62
CA LEU A 74 9.79 -8.90 -0.27
C LEU A 74 10.57 -8.25 -1.42
N ARG A 75 11.75 -7.69 -1.14
CA ARG A 75 12.60 -7.05 -2.16
C ARG A 75 13.15 -8.01 -3.22
N ARG A 76 13.16 -9.31 -2.94
CA ARG A 76 13.58 -10.34 -3.91
C ARG A 76 12.44 -10.77 -4.83
N ASP A 77 11.20 -10.51 -4.45
CA ASP A 77 10.02 -10.84 -5.24
C ASP A 77 9.68 -9.66 -6.16
N SER A 78 9.82 -9.86 -7.48
CA SER A 78 9.54 -8.83 -8.48
C SER A 78 8.10 -8.34 -8.39
N ASP A 79 7.15 -9.26 -8.16
CA ASP A 79 5.73 -8.91 -8.14
C ASP A 79 5.40 -8.05 -6.92
N SER A 80 5.99 -8.37 -5.76
CA SER A 80 5.87 -7.52 -4.56
C SER A 80 6.39 -6.11 -4.82
N MET A 81 7.54 -5.97 -5.49
CA MET A 81 8.11 -4.66 -5.80
C MET A 81 7.31 -3.90 -6.86
N SER A 82 6.74 -4.59 -7.86
CA SER A 82 5.82 -3.98 -8.82
C SER A 82 4.55 -3.43 -8.14
N ARG A 83 3.97 -4.18 -7.20
CA ARG A 83 2.83 -3.69 -6.40
C ARG A 83 3.21 -2.49 -5.52
N LEU A 84 4.40 -2.49 -4.94
CA LEU A 84 4.88 -1.35 -4.16
C LEU A 84 5.00 -0.10 -5.03
N LEU A 85 5.60 -0.23 -6.21
CA LEU A 85 5.73 0.84 -7.19
C LEU A 85 4.37 1.42 -7.58
N GLU A 86 3.37 0.58 -7.84
CA GLU A 86 2.02 1.00 -8.22
C GLU A 86 1.36 1.91 -7.16
N ILE A 87 1.54 1.60 -5.87
CA ILE A 87 1.09 2.48 -4.79
C ILE A 87 1.93 3.77 -4.76
N GLU A 88 3.27 3.65 -4.83
CA GLU A 88 4.16 4.81 -4.76
C GLU A 88 3.85 5.83 -5.86
N GLU A 89 3.63 5.38 -7.10
CA GLU A 89 3.25 6.23 -8.23
C GLU A 89 1.95 6.96 -7.96
N HIS A 90 0.95 6.32 -7.33
CA HIS A 90 -0.33 6.95 -7.01
C HIS A 90 -0.20 8.17 -6.07
N PHE A 91 0.79 8.16 -5.17
CA PHE A 91 0.97 9.22 -4.16
C PHE A 91 2.13 10.18 -4.48
N THR A 92 3.01 9.82 -5.42
CA THR A 92 4.12 10.67 -5.88
C THR A 92 3.78 11.43 -7.16
N THR A 93 2.97 10.86 -8.05
CA THR A 93 2.53 11.56 -9.26
C THR A 93 1.52 12.67 -8.91
N PRO A 94 1.72 13.90 -9.42
CA PRO A 94 0.69 14.92 -9.34
C PRO A 94 -0.54 14.42 -10.09
N LYS A 95 -1.72 14.40 -9.43
CA LYS A 95 -2.98 14.14 -10.15
C LYS A 95 -3.09 15.20 -11.25
N ALA A 96 -3.02 14.79 -12.51
CA ALA A 96 -3.22 15.69 -13.64
C ALA A 96 -4.59 16.36 -13.46
N VAL A 97 -4.60 17.67 -13.28
CA VAL A 97 -5.84 18.44 -13.24
C VAL A 97 -6.36 18.43 -14.67
N THR A 98 -7.27 17.52 -14.99
CA THR A 98 -8.06 17.63 -16.22
C THR A 98 -8.98 18.84 -16.08
N PRO A 99 -8.79 19.92 -16.85
CA PRO A 99 -9.75 21.00 -16.86
C PRO A 99 -11.07 20.44 -17.40
N LEU A 100 -12.11 20.53 -16.59
CA LEU A 100 -13.50 20.38 -17.03
C LEU A 100 -13.80 21.60 -17.92
N TRP A 101 -13.61 21.45 -19.23
CA TRP A 101 -14.19 22.34 -20.23
C TRP A 101 -15.41 21.66 -20.84
#